data_AF-A0A7J4JGD3-F1
#
_entry.id   AF-A0A7J4JGD3-F1
#
_cell.length_a   1.000
_cell.length_b   1.000
_cell.length_c   1.000
_cell.angle_alpha   90.00
_cell.angle_beta   90.00
_cell.angle_gamma   90.00
#
_symmetry.space_group_name_H-M   'P 1'
#
loop_
_entity.id
_entity.type
_entity.pdbx_description
1 polymer ?
#
loop_
_entity_poly.entity_id
_entity_poly.type
_entity_poly.pdbx_seq_one_letter_code
_entity_poly.pdbx_strand_id
1 'polypeptide(L)'
;MRTTLEFKGATNLILEKAIELGLARSKTEAIRLGVFALNKEYRLVKDLEMELVARKLQKEEAEMKRKGIKSLSEEKALAPYRREHGP
;
A
#
# COMPACT_ATOMS: atom_id res chain seq x y z
N MET A 1 -4.02 3.79 -8.14
CA MET A 1 -4.72 5.00 -8.64
C MET A 1 -3.76 5.80 -9.49
N ARG A 2 -4.18 6.25 -10.68
CA ARG A 2 -3.42 7.19 -11.50
C ARG A 2 -4.16 8.52 -11.47
N THR A 3 -3.50 9.56 -10.98
CA THR A 3 -4.08 10.91 -10.85
C THR A 3 -3.16 11.91 -11.53
N THR A 4 -3.75 12.83 -12.29
CA THR A 4 -3.03 13.96 -12.88
C THR A 4 -3.09 15.12 -11.90
N LEU A 5 -1.94 15.71 -11.59
CA LEU A 5 -1.80 16.83 -10.67
C LEU A 5 -1.17 18.00 -11.41
N GLU A 6 -1.68 19.21 -11.16
CA GLU A 6 -1.14 20.46 -11.69
C GLU A 6 -0.58 21.28 -10.52
N PHE A 7 0.70 21.64 -10.59
CA PHE A 7 1.39 22.42 -9.56
C PHE A 7 1.80 23.77 -10.14
N LYS A 8 1.54 24.86 -9.40
CA LYS A 8 1.89 26.23 -9.79
C LYS A 8 2.56 26.96 -8.62
N GLY A 9 3.40 27.94 -8.96
CA GLY A 9 4.08 28.80 -7.99
C GLY A 9 5.00 28.00 -7.06
N ALA A 10 4.87 28.25 -5.75
CA ALA A 10 5.77 27.73 -4.72
C ALA A 10 5.90 26.20 -4.72
N THR A 11 4.82 25.46 -4.95
CA THR A 11 4.86 23.99 -4.94
C THR A 11 5.68 23.44 -6.10
N ASN A 12 5.56 24.03 -7.29
CA ASN A 12 6.38 23.63 -8.43
C ASN A 12 7.86 23.95 -8.19
N LEU A 13 8.16 25.13 -7.64
CA LEU A 13 9.53 25.53 -7.31
C LEU A 13 10.18 24.58 -6.30
N ILE A 14 9.45 24.17 -5.26
CA ILE A 14 9.94 23.20 -4.26
C ILE A 14 10.25 21.86 -4.92
N LEU A 15 9.37 21.36 -5.80
CA LEU A 15 9.59 20.11 -6.52
C LEU A 15 10.81 20.19 -7.46
N GLU A 16 11.02 21.32 -8.11
CA GLU A 16 12.20 21.56 -8.96
C GLU A 16 13.49 21.59 -8.14
N LYS A 17 13.50 22.31 -7.02
CA LYS A 17 14.65 22.35 -6.10
C LYS A 17 14.99 20.97 -5.53
N ALA A 18 13.99 20.16 -5.21
CA ALA A 18 14.22 18.80 -4.74
C ALA A 18 14.97 17.93 -5.77
N ILE A 19 14.73 18.15 -7.07
CA ILE A 19 15.43 17.45 -8.13
C ILE A 19 16.82 18.03 -8.35
N GLU A 20 16.94 19.37 -8.42
CA GLU A 20 18.22 20.06 -8.60
C GLU A 20 19.24 19.70 -7.51
N LEU A 21 18.78 19.54 -6.27
CA LEU A 21 19.62 19.16 -5.13
C LEU A 21 19.88 17.65 -5.04
N GLY A 22 19.38 16.85 -5.98
CA GLY A 22 19.56 15.40 -6.00
C GLY A 22 18.78 14.63 -4.93
N LEU A 23 17.82 15.26 -4.25
CA LEU A 23 16.97 14.61 -3.23
C LEU A 23 15.94 13.66 -3.87
N ALA A 24 15.56 13.92 -5.12
CA ALA A 24 14.67 13.06 -5.91
C ALA A 24 15.08 13.05 -7.39
N ARG A 25 14.84 11.94 -8.09
CA ARG A 25 15.15 11.80 -9.53
C ARG A 25 14.05 12.37 -10.42
N SER A 26 12.86 12.62 -9.87
CA SER A 26 11.69 13.11 -10.62
C SER A 26 10.69 13.82 -9.70
N LYS A 27 9.78 14.63 -10.29
CA LYS A 27 8.71 15.31 -9.55
C LYS A 27 7.81 14.29 -8.83
N THR A 28 7.56 13.14 -9.43
CA THR A 28 6.78 12.05 -8.81
C THR A 28 7.48 11.46 -7.58
N GLU A 29 8.78 11.26 -7.64
CA GLU A 29 9.55 10.77 -6.48
C GLU A 29 9.57 11.81 -5.36
N ALA A 30 9.77 13.09 -5.69
CA ALA A 30 9.70 14.19 -4.73
C ALA A 30 8.34 14.27 -4.02
N ILE A 31 7.23 14.09 -4.76
CA ILE A 31 5.88 14.03 -4.17
C ILE A 31 5.76 12.86 -3.18
N ARG A 32 6.25 11.67 -3.54
CA ARG A 32 6.20 10.50 -2.64
C ARG A 32 6.97 10.76 -1.35
N LEU A 33 8.17 11.34 -1.45
CA LEU A 33 8.96 11.74 -0.29
C LEU A 33 8.20 12.75 0.57
N GLY A 34 7.54 13.73 -0.05
CA GLY A 34 6.67 14.69 0.64
C GLY A 34 5.54 14.02 1.43
N VAL A 35 4.88 13.00 0.86
CA VAL A 35 3.84 12.23 1.58
C VAL A 35 4.40 11.52 2.81
N PHE A 36 5.58 10.90 2.70
CA PHE A 36 6.23 10.28 3.86
C PHE A 36 6.65 11.30 4.92
N ALA A 37 7.15 12.47 4.49
CA ALA A 37 7.48 13.56 5.40
C ALA A 37 6.23 14.06 6.17
N LEU A 38 5.10 14.23 5.49
CA LEU A 38 3.82 14.58 6.11
C LEU A 38 3.39 13.52 7.15
N ASN A 39 3.51 12.23 6.82
CA ASN A 39 3.18 11.17 7.77
C ASN A 39 4.11 11.17 8.98
N LYS A 40 5.41 11.44 8.78
CA LYS A 40 6.39 11.53 9.87
C LYS A 40 6.04 12.68 10.83
N GLU A 41 5.67 13.84 10.28
CA GLU A 41 5.36 15.04 11.06
C GLU A 41 4.04 14.89 11.84
N TYR A 42 2.98 14.49 11.15
CA TYR A 42 1.63 14.51 11.71
C TYR A 42 1.14 13.16 12.23
N ARG A 43 1.92 12.08 12.06
CA ARG A 43 1.57 10.70 12.44
C ARG A 43 0.18 10.29 11.94
N LEU A 44 -0.13 10.65 10.68
CA LEU A 44 -1.42 10.41 10.04
C LEU A 44 -1.79 8.92 10.05
N VAL A 45 -0.79 8.06 9.87
CA VAL A 45 -0.85 6.61 10.03
C VAL A 45 0.21 6.21 11.05
N LYS A 46 -0.24 5.77 12.23
CA LYS A 46 0.63 5.42 13.37
C LYS A 46 1.40 4.12 13.13
N ASP A 47 0.68 3.07 12.73
CA ASP A 47 1.26 1.78 12.41
C ASP A 47 0.94 1.46 10.94
N LEU A 48 1.85 1.88 10.07
CA LEU A 48 1.67 1.78 8.63
C LEU A 48 1.56 0.32 8.18
N GLU A 49 2.30 -0.59 8.81
CA GLU A 49 2.30 -1.99 8.45
C GLU A 49 0.98 -2.65 8.84
N MET A 50 0.53 -2.44 10.09
CA MET A 50 -0.76 -2.95 10.55
C MET A 50 -1.93 -2.39 9.73
N GLU A 51 -1.93 -1.10 9.40
CA GLU A 51 -2.97 -0.49 8.56
C GLU A 51 -3.00 -1.11 7.16
N LEU A 52 -1.85 -1.38 6.56
CA LEU A 52 -1.77 -2.04 5.25
C LEU A 52 -2.28 -3.48 5.31
N VAL A 53 -1.92 -4.23 6.35
CA VAL A 53 -2.41 -5.60 6.58
C VAL A 53 -3.93 -5.60 6.75
N ALA A 54 -4.47 -4.71 7.61
CA ALA A 54 -5.90 -4.60 7.84
C ALA A 54 -6.67 -4.31 6.54
N ARG A 55 -6.17 -3.38 5.71
CA ARG A 55 -6.78 -3.07 4.41
C ARG A 55 -6.74 -4.24 3.44
N LYS A 56 -5.65 -5.01 3.44
CA LYS A 56 -5.52 -6.21 2.61
C LYS A 56 -6.53 -7.28 3.04
N LEU A 57 -6.62 -7.55 4.34
CA LEU A 57 -7.60 -8.48 4.91
C LEU A 57 -9.03 -8.08 4.55
N GLN A 58 -9.40 -6.80 4.75
CA GLN A 58 -10.73 -6.30 4.39
C GLN A 58 -11.04 -6.49 2.90
N LYS A 59 -10.06 -6.28 2.02
CA LYS A 59 -10.22 -6.49 0.58
C LYS A 59 -10.41 -7.97 0.26
N GLU A 60 -9.61 -8.85 0.84
CA GLU A 60 -9.72 -10.29 0.65
C GLU A 60 -11.05 -10.85 1.18
N GLU A 61 -11.49 -10.41 2.36
CA GLU A 61 -12.82 -10.76 2.90
C GLU A 61 -13.96 -10.30 1.98
N ALA A 62 -13.88 -9.08 1.45
CA ALA A 62 -14.87 -8.57 0.51
C ALA A 62 -14.89 -9.39 -0.79
N GLU A 63 -13.74 -9.82 -1.30
CA GLU A 63 -13.64 -10.69 -2.46
C GLU A 63 -14.14 -12.10 -2.18
N MET A 64 -13.83 -12.69 -1.03
CA MET A 64 -14.34 -14.00 -0.61
C MET A 64 -15.87 -13.98 -0.52
N LYS A 65 -16.43 -12.94 0.11
CA LYS A 65 -17.89 -12.75 0.22
C LYS A 65 -18.55 -12.63 -1.16
N ARG A 66 -17.95 -11.88 -2.09
CA ARG A 66 -18.44 -11.78 -3.48
C ARG A 66 -18.40 -13.11 -4.24
N LYS A 67 -17.37 -13.92 -4.01
CA LYS A 67 -17.18 -15.22 -4.66
C LYS A 67 -17.87 -16.38 -3.94
N GLY A 68 -18.52 -16.12 -2.80
CA GLY A 68 -19.11 -17.16 -1.96
C GLY A 68 -18.10 -18.11 -1.32
N ILE A 69 -16.81 -17.73 -1.28
CA ILE A 69 -15.73 -18.52 -0.69
C ILE A 69 -15.87 -18.44 0.83
N LYS A 70 -16.02 -19.60 1.48
CA LYS A 70 -16.01 -19.70 2.94
C LYS A 70 -14.58 -19.92 3.43
N SER A 71 -14.25 -19.31 4.55
CA SER A 71 -13.04 -19.63 5.29
C SER A 71 -13.01 -21.13 5.61
N LEU A 72 -11.90 -21.78 5.27
CA LEU A 72 -11.67 -23.20 5.58
C LEU A 72 -10.99 -23.31 6.94
N SER A 73 -11.34 -24.35 7.70
CA SER A 73 -10.51 -24.74 8.83
C SER A 73 -9.18 -25.28 8.31
N GLU A 74 -8.12 -25.14 9.10
CA GLU A 74 -6.77 -25.63 8.79
C GLU A 74 -6.78 -27.10 8.34
N GLU A 75 -7.53 -27.94 9.05
CA GLU A 75 -7.68 -29.36 8.73
C GLU A 75 -8.28 -29.60 7.33
N LYS A 76 -9.28 -28.79 6.94
CA LYS A 76 -9.91 -28.87 5.61
C LYS A 76 -9.02 -28.30 4.51
N ALA A 77 -8.21 -27.28 4.82
CA ALA A 77 -7.26 -26.70 3.87
C ALA A 77 -6.09 -27.66 3.58
N LEU A 78 -5.65 -28.46 4.56
CA LEU A 78 -4.56 -29.42 4.41
C LEU A 78 -4.98 -30.78 3.84
N ALA A 79 -6.28 -31.10 3.83
CA ALA A 79 -6.80 -32.37 3.35
C ALA A 79 -6.41 -32.74 1.90
N PRO A 80 -6.37 -31.81 0.92
CA PRO A 80 -5.88 -32.10 -0.43
C PRO A 80 -4.40 -32.49 -0.44
N TYR A 81 -3.57 -31.78 0.33
CA TYR A 81 -2.13 -31.99 0.40
C TYR A 81 -1.77 -33.33 1.06
N ARG A 82 -2.49 -33.69 2.13
CA ARG A 82 -2.33 -35.00 2.80
C ARG A 82 -2.78 -36.18 1.92
N ARG A 83 -3.69 -35.97 0.96
CA ARG A 83 -4.11 -37.02 0.01
C ARG A 83 -3.08 -37.27 -1.10
N GLU A 84 -2.37 -36.24 -1.54
CA GLU A 84 -1.39 -36.35 -2.64
C GLU A 84 0.03 -36.68 -2.15
N HIS A 85 0.37 -36.35 -0.90
CA HIS A 85 1.73 -36.44 -0.36
C HIS A 85 1.84 -36.99 1.07
N GLY A 86 0.75 -37.53 1.64
CA GLY A 86 0.81 -38.25 2.92
C GLY A 86 1.53 -39.61 2.75
N PRO A 87 2.12 -40.17 3.83
CA PRO A 87 2.73 -41.50 3.80
C PRO A 87 1.73 -42.60 3.44
#